data_AF-A0A183DTJ7-F1
#
_entry.id   AF-A0A183DTJ7-F1
#
_cell.length_a   1.000
_cell.length_b   1.000
_cell.length_c   1.000
_cell.angle_alpha   90.00
_cell.angle_beta   90.00
_cell.angle_gamma   90.00
#
_symmetry.space_group_name_H-M   'P 1'
#
loop_
_entity.id
_entity.type
_entity.pdbx_description
1 polymer ?
#
loop_
_entity_poly.entity_id
_entity_poly.type
_entity_poly.pdbx_seq_one_letter_code
_entity_poly.pdbx_strand_id
1 'polypeptide(L)'
;MDPLHLQYKVELYKTNTDGSLHPVTAPVSVGDNIVYVVRVSSSAAVDARIGHCWARDERSTLQLSDDNGCSLQRVGEVWNEFQRNEQGTDIVFRNQIKAWAFPTRLPGYFLDISHLDNPSFCA
;
A
#
# COMPACT_ATOMS: atom_id res chain seq x y z
N MET A 1 -11.61 23.91 -17.68
CA MET A 1 -10.55 23.31 -16.84
C MET A 1 -10.60 21.84 -17.12
N ASP A 2 -9.61 21.30 -17.82
CA ASP A 2 -9.51 19.86 -18.03
C ASP A 2 -9.24 19.20 -16.67
N PRO A 3 -9.89 18.07 -16.31
CA PRO A 3 -9.57 17.38 -15.07
C PRO A 3 -8.10 16.95 -15.11
N LEU A 4 -7.37 17.22 -14.03
CA LEU A 4 -6.01 16.71 -13.88
C LEU A 4 -6.06 15.18 -13.94
N HIS A 5 -5.69 14.62 -15.08
CA HIS A 5 -5.60 13.17 -15.25
C HIS A 5 -4.34 12.67 -14.56
N LEU A 6 -4.45 12.47 -13.26
CA LEU A 6 -3.38 11.90 -12.47
C LEU A 6 -3.38 10.38 -12.64
N GLN A 7 -2.32 9.85 -13.22
CA GLN A 7 -2.14 8.42 -13.40
C GLN A 7 -1.30 7.88 -12.26
N TYR A 8 -1.78 6.81 -11.65
CA TYR A 8 -1.05 6.09 -10.63
C TYR A 8 -1.14 4.58 -10.85
N LYS A 9 -0.12 3.87 -10.41
CA LYS A 9 -0.05 2.42 -10.45
C LYS A 9 0.32 1.89 -9.07
N VAL A 10 -0.41 0.89 -8.61
CA VAL A 10 -0.12 0.16 -7.39
C VAL A 10 0.47 -1.18 -7.77
N GLU A 11 1.59 -1.53 -7.15
CA GLU A 11 2.32 -2.77 -7.40
C GLU A 11 2.68 -3.41 -6.05
N LEU A 12 2.66 -4.74 -6.01
CA LEU A 12 3.05 -5.50 -4.84
C LEU A 12 4.26 -6.39 -5.16
N TYR A 13 5.25 -6.35 -4.28
CA TYR A 13 6.48 -7.13 -4.40
C TYR A 13 6.75 -7.94 -3.13
N LYS A 14 7.33 -9.13 -3.26
CA LYS A 14 8.06 -9.79 -2.16
C LYS A 14 9.48 -9.23 -2.08
N THR A 15 10.00 -9.14 -0.86
CA THR A 15 11.38 -8.70 -0.61
C THR A 15 12.22 -9.89 -0.15
N ASN A 16 13.33 -10.13 -0.85
CA ASN A 16 14.31 -11.13 -0.46
C ASN A 16 15.21 -10.63 0.68
N THR A 17 16.01 -11.53 1.25
CA THR A 17 16.97 -11.19 2.32
C THR A 17 18.05 -10.18 1.90
N ASP A 18 18.33 -10.08 0.61
CA ASP A 18 19.27 -9.10 0.02
C ASP A 18 18.60 -7.74 -0.30
N GLY A 19 17.29 -7.60 -0.04
CA GLY A 19 16.52 -6.40 -0.34
C GLY A 19 16.02 -6.30 -1.78
N SER A 20 16.24 -7.32 -2.63
CA SER A 20 15.69 -7.33 -3.98
C SER A 20 14.16 -7.45 -3.97
N LEU A 21 13.52 -6.80 -4.95
CA LEU A 21 12.06 -6.82 -5.11
C LEU A 21 11.66 -7.76 -6.24
N HIS A 22 10.75 -8.69 -5.95
CA HIS A 22 10.18 -9.61 -6.94
C HIS A 22 8.66 -9.42 -7.01
N PRO A 23 8.08 -9.21 -8.20
CA PRO A 23 6.64 -9.07 -8.35
C PRO A 23 5.91 -10.27 -7.75
N VAL A 24 4.80 -10.02 -7.05
CA VAL A 24 3.96 -11.10 -6.52
C VAL A 24 3.20 -11.75 -7.67
N THR A 25 3.65 -12.92 -8.11
CA THR A 25 2.99 -13.73 -9.16
C THR A 25 2.33 -15.00 -8.61
N ALA A 26 2.51 -15.26 -7.31
CA ALA A 26 2.02 -16.45 -6.62
C ALA A 26 1.48 -16.04 -5.23
N PRO A 27 0.70 -16.91 -4.57
CA PRO A 27 0.19 -16.63 -3.22
C PRO A 27 1.28 -16.18 -2.24
N VAL A 28 0.89 -15.29 -1.33
CA VAL A 28 1.74 -14.76 -0.26
C VAL A 28 1.42 -15.50 1.03
N SER A 29 2.44 -15.84 1.81
CA SER A 29 2.26 -16.44 3.13
C SER A 29 2.29 -15.37 4.21
N VAL A 30 1.50 -15.54 5.28
CA VAL A 30 1.57 -14.68 6.46
C VAL A 30 3.01 -14.70 7.02
N GLY A 31 3.57 -13.52 7.27
CA GLY A 31 4.95 -13.32 7.70
C GLY A 31 5.97 -13.08 6.58
N ASP A 32 5.57 -13.24 5.30
CA ASP A 32 6.42 -12.86 4.16
C ASP A 32 6.72 -11.35 4.20
N ASN A 33 7.94 -10.96 3.86
CA ASN A 33 8.25 -9.54 3.66
C ASN A 33 7.67 -9.08 2.32
N ILE A 34 6.77 -8.10 2.35
CA ILE A 34 6.18 -7.53 1.16
C ILE A 34 6.35 -6.01 1.14
N VAL A 35 6.32 -5.43 -0.07
CA VAL A 35 6.41 -4.00 -0.30
C VAL A 35 5.32 -3.59 -1.26
N TYR A 36 4.46 -2.68 -0.80
CA TYR A 36 3.58 -1.91 -1.67
C TYR A 36 4.38 -0.79 -2.31
N VAL A 37 4.25 -0.65 -3.63
CA VAL A 37 4.83 0.43 -4.40
C VAL A 37 3.69 1.16 -5.11
N VAL A 38 3.49 2.43 -4.78
CA VAL A 38 2.58 3.31 -5.52
C VAL A 38 3.42 4.27 -6.34
N ARG A 39 3.26 4.24 -7.66
CA ARG A 39 3.91 5.16 -8.58
C ARG A 39 2.88 6.16 -9.08
N VAL A 40 3.18 7.44 -8.96
CA VAL A 40 2.35 8.52 -9.47
C VAL A 40 3.15 9.22 -10.56
N SER A 41 2.64 9.20 -11.79
CA SER A 41 3.29 9.78 -12.96
C SER A 41 2.54 11.03 -13.40
N SER A 42 3.01 12.21 -13.00
CA SER A 42 2.53 13.50 -13.50
C SER A 42 3.42 14.63 -13.03
N SER A 43 3.77 15.54 -13.94
CA SER A 43 4.49 16.79 -13.61
C SER A 43 3.72 17.71 -12.66
N ALA A 44 2.43 17.49 -12.48
CA ALA A 44 1.57 18.24 -11.57
C ALA A 44 1.32 17.51 -10.23
N ALA A 45 1.89 16.33 -10.03
CA ALA A 45 1.70 15.53 -8.83
C ALA A 45 2.69 15.87 -7.70
N VAL A 46 3.38 17.01 -7.75
CA VAL A 46 4.49 17.34 -6.83
C VAL A 46 4.11 17.12 -5.36
N ASP A 47 2.87 17.48 -5.00
CA ASP A 47 2.32 17.37 -3.66
C ASP A 47 1.53 16.07 -3.41
N ALA A 48 1.73 15.03 -4.22
CA ALA A 48 1.08 13.74 -4.03
C ALA A 48 1.43 13.17 -2.65
N ARG A 49 0.41 12.59 -2.01
CA ARG A 49 0.49 11.93 -0.70
C ARG A 49 -0.39 10.70 -0.70
N ILE A 50 -0.01 9.71 0.11
CA ILE A 50 -0.89 8.61 0.46
C ILE A 50 -1.56 8.98 1.78
N GLY A 51 -2.88 9.13 1.77
CA GLY A 51 -3.67 9.45 2.96
C GLY A 51 -4.25 8.18 3.60
N HIS A 52 -5.56 8.17 3.73
CA HIS A 52 -6.33 7.10 4.38
C HIS A 52 -6.23 5.76 3.63
N CYS A 53 -5.70 4.74 4.31
CA CYS A 53 -5.58 3.38 3.81
C CYS A 53 -6.35 2.42 4.71
N TRP A 54 -7.01 1.44 4.10
CA TRP A 54 -7.69 0.37 4.82
C TRP A 54 -7.50 -0.96 4.11
N ALA A 55 -7.58 -2.03 4.88
CA ALA A 55 -7.76 -3.37 4.37
C ALA A 55 -9.18 -3.83 4.64
N ARG A 56 -9.66 -4.75 3.82
CA ARG A 56 -11.00 -5.31 3.95
C ARG A 56 -11.01 -6.75 3.50
N ASP A 57 -11.79 -7.59 4.17
CA ASP A 57 -12.24 -8.89 3.67
C ASP A 57 -13.78 -8.89 3.55
N GLU A 58 -14.40 -10.05 3.31
CA GLU A 58 -15.86 -10.17 3.20
C GLU A 58 -16.64 -9.67 4.43
N ARG A 59 -16.03 -9.63 5.61
CA ARG A 59 -16.71 -9.42 6.90
C ARG A 59 -16.06 -8.37 7.80
N SER A 60 -14.85 -7.95 7.47
CA SER A 60 -13.96 -7.19 8.34
C SER A 60 -13.37 -6.03 7.56
N THR A 61 -13.22 -4.89 8.22
CA THR A 61 -12.46 -3.75 7.72
C THR A 61 -11.47 -3.33 8.79
N LEU A 62 -10.24 -3.07 8.40
CA LEU A 62 -9.20 -2.55 9.29
C LEU A 62 -8.65 -1.26 8.73
N GLN A 63 -8.74 -0.18 9.51
CA GLN A 63 -8.09 1.08 9.19
C GLN A 63 -6.58 0.95 9.43
N LEU A 64 -5.78 1.27 8.41
CA LEU A 64 -4.33 1.11 8.42
C LEU A 64 -3.63 2.46 8.65
N SER A 65 -4.15 3.53 8.05
CA SER A 65 -3.67 4.90 8.29
C SER A 65 -4.81 5.88 8.52
N ASP A 66 -4.50 7.00 9.15
CA ASP A 66 -5.39 8.16 9.24
C ASP A 66 -5.45 8.95 7.92
N ASP A 67 -6.20 10.04 7.91
CA ASP A 67 -6.38 10.90 6.74
C ASP A 67 -5.06 11.52 6.22
N ASN A 68 -4.01 11.57 7.06
CA ASN A 68 -2.71 12.13 6.72
C ASN A 68 -1.69 11.05 6.31
N GLY A 69 -2.08 9.77 6.29
CA GLY A 69 -1.18 8.66 5.95
C GLY A 69 -0.34 8.15 7.12
N CYS A 70 -0.58 8.64 8.35
CA CYS A 70 0.10 8.16 9.55
C CYS A 70 -0.43 6.78 9.91
N SER A 71 0.46 5.83 10.21
CA SER A 71 0.05 4.47 10.56
C SER A 71 -0.76 4.46 11.87
N LEU A 72 -1.93 3.83 11.85
CA LEU A 72 -2.75 3.58 13.04
C LEU A 72 -2.34 2.27 13.74
N GLN A 73 -1.47 1.48 13.12
CA GLN A 73 -1.05 0.17 13.64
C GLN A 73 0.17 0.33 14.55
N ARG A 74 0.00 -0.02 15.83
CA ARG A 74 1.04 0.12 16.87
C ARG A 74 2.21 -0.85 16.69
N VAL A 75 1.99 -1.95 15.97
CA VAL A 75 3.01 -2.96 15.65
C VAL A 75 3.42 -2.72 14.20
N GLY A 76 4.64 -2.23 13.98
CA GLY A 76 5.21 -1.90 12.66
C GLY A 76 5.40 -3.09 11.71
N GLU A 77 4.78 -4.23 12.01
CA GLU A 77 4.73 -5.40 11.13
C GLU A 77 3.46 -5.42 10.27
N VAL A 78 2.36 -4.80 10.74
CA VAL A 78 1.06 -4.81 10.04
C VAL A 78 0.96 -3.66 9.02
N TRP A 79 1.32 -2.45 9.41
CA TRP A 79 1.32 -1.29 8.52
C TRP A 79 2.34 -0.26 8.96
N ASN A 80 3.02 0.33 7.99
CA ASN A 80 4.03 1.36 8.22
C ASN A 80 3.65 2.65 7.49
N GLU A 81 4.41 3.71 7.73
CA GLU A 81 4.33 4.91 6.91
C GLU A 81 4.93 4.67 5.52
N PHE A 82 4.44 5.38 4.50
CA PHE A 82 5.03 5.32 3.17
C PHE A 82 6.30 6.15 3.09
N GLN A 83 7.40 5.53 2.65
CA GLN A 83 8.59 6.25 2.22
C GLN A 83 8.32 6.88 0.86
N ARG A 84 8.45 8.21 0.76
CA ARG A 84 8.27 8.97 -0.48
C ARG A 84 9.63 9.25 -1.12
N ASN A 85 9.79 8.81 -2.37
CA ASN A 85 10.99 9.05 -3.18
C ASN A 85 10.62 9.65 -4.54
N GLU A 86 11.36 10.64 -4.98
CA GLU A 86 11.23 11.20 -6.33
C GLU A 86 12.13 10.44 -7.30
N GLN A 87 11.58 10.01 -8.45
CA GLN A 87 12.29 9.29 -9.50
C GLN A 87 11.98 9.93 -10.86
N GLY A 88 12.79 10.91 -11.25
CA GLY A 88 12.56 11.66 -12.48
C GLY A 88 11.25 12.45 -12.41
N THR A 89 10.29 12.13 -13.27
CA THR A 89 8.94 12.73 -13.27
C THR A 89 7.95 12.01 -12.38
N ASP A 90 8.34 10.88 -11.79
CA ASP A 90 7.48 10.06 -10.98
C ASP A 90 7.73 10.30 -9.48
N ILE A 91 6.66 10.19 -8.69
CA ILE A 91 6.76 10.05 -7.24
C ILE A 91 6.45 8.59 -6.91
N VAL A 92 7.34 7.98 -6.13
CA VAL A 92 7.25 6.57 -5.72
C VAL A 92 7.08 6.50 -4.22
N PHE A 93 5.95 5.97 -3.79
CA PHE A 93 5.68 5.66 -2.39
C PHE A 93 5.97 4.18 -2.15
N ARG A 94 6.71 3.87 -1.09
CA ARG A 94 6.99 2.49 -0.68
C ARG A 94 6.52 2.22 0.75
N ASN A 95 5.77 1.15 0.94
CA ASN A 95 5.39 0.67 2.26
C ASN A 95 5.83 -0.78 2.43
N GLN A 96 6.85 -0.99 3.26
CA GLN A 96 7.37 -2.31 3.57
C GLN A 96 6.70 -2.84 4.83
N ILE A 97 6.11 -4.03 4.75
CA ILE A 97 5.41 -4.67 5.87
C ILE A 97 5.63 -6.18 5.87
N LYS A 98 5.13 -6.86 6.90
CA LYS A 98 4.92 -8.30 6.89
C LYS A 98 3.55 -8.59 6.33
N ALA A 99 3.42 -9.58 5.46
CA ALA A 99 2.12 -10.07 5.05
C ALA A 99 1.35 -10.58 6.28
N TRP A 100 0.09 -10.19 6.41
CA TRP A 100 -0.77 -10.54 7.53
C TRP A 100 -2.16 -10.88 7.01
N ALA A 101 -2.98 -11.47 7.87
CA ALA A 101 -4.35 -11.80 7.57
C ALA A 101 -5.26 -11.28 8.68
N PHE A 102 -6.52 -11.00 8.36
CA PHE A 102 -7.51 -10.74 9.38
C PHE A 102 -7.57 -11.91 10.36
N PRO A 103 -7.73 -11.66 11.67
CA PRO A 103 -7.99 -12.71 12.63
C PRO A 103 -9.39 -13.30 12.36
N THR A 104 -9.47 -14.25 11.43
CA THR A 104 -10.69 -14.99 11.13
C THR A 104 -10.85 -16.12 12.14
N ARG A 105 -12.10 -16.44 12.51
CA ARG A 105 -12.39 -17.58 13.42
C ARG A 105 -12.29 -18.95 12.73
N LEU A 106 -11.78 -19.04 11.49
CA LEU A 106 -11.75 -20.26 10.67
C LEU A 106 -10.42 -20.42 9.92
N PRO A 107 -9.94 -21.66 9.70
CA PRO A 107 -8.68 -21.93 9.00
C PRO A 107 -8.88 -21.74 7.50
N GLY A 108 -8.73 -20.50 7.05
CA GLY A 108 -8.82 -20.11 5.65
C GLY A 108 -8.33 -18.68 5.55
N TYR A 109 -7.02 -18.52 5.32
CA TYR A 109 -6.38 -17.21 5.23
C TYR A 109 -6.75 -16.58 3.89
N PHE A 110 -7.65 -15.61 3.92
CA PHE A 110 -7.88 -14.72 2.79
C PHE A 110 -6.98 -13.49 2.98
N LEU A 111 -5.95 -13.39 2.13
CA LEU A 111 -5.18 -12.16 1.93
C LEU A 111 -5.90 -11.38 0.84
N ASP A 112 -6.87 -10.55 1.23
CA ASP A 112 -7.36 -9.51 0.33
C ASP A 112 -6.49 -8.27 0.54
N ILE A 113 -5.65 -8.04 -0.46
CA ILE A 113 -4.72 -6.93 -0.51
C ILE A 113 -5.51 -5.72 -0.97
N SER A 114 -5.85 -4.86 0.00
CA SER A 114 -6.21 -3.45 -0.15
C SER A 114 -6.84 -3.09 -1.50
N HIS A 115 -8.17 -3.02 -1.56
CA HIS A 115 -8.78 -2.12 -2.53
C HIS A 115 -8.32 -0.70 -2.18
N LEU A 116 -7.36 -0.18 -2.95
CA LEU A 116 -7.18 1.26 -3.10
C LEU A 116 -8.31 1.75 -4.00
N ASP A 117 -9.55 1.64 -3.50
CA ASP A 117 -10.69 2.24 -4.16
C ASP A 117 -10.55 3.74 -4.02
N ASN A 118 -10.26 4.38 -5.15
CA ASN A 118 -10.30 5.82 -5.34
C ASN A 118 -9.24 6.57 -4.50
N PRO A 119 -8.09 6.97 -5.06
CA PRO A 119 -7.21 7.90 -4.37
C PRO A 119 -7.96 9.21 -4.20
N SER A 120 -8.48 9.42 -3.00
CA SER A 120 -8.98 10.70 -2.55
C SER A 120 -7.77 11.63 -2.44
N PHE A 121 -7.49 12.36 -3.52
CA PHE A 121 -6.62 13.53 -3.46
C PHE A 121 -7.42 14.63 -2.77
N CYS A 122 -7.17 14.83 -1.48
CA CYS A 122 -7.67 16.01 -0.79
C CYS A 122 -6.56 17.07 -0.74
N ALA A 123 -6.96 18.23 -1.25
CA ALA A 123 -6.23 19.48 -1.42
C ALA A 123 -5.74 20.11 -0.11
#